data_AF-A0AAP2BSJ1-F1
#
_entry.id   AF-A0AAP2BSJ1-F1
#
_cell.length_a   1.000
_cell.length_b   1.000
_cell.length_c   1.000
_cell.angle_alpha   90.00
_cell.angle_beta   90.00
_cell.angle_gamma   90.00
#
_symmetry.space_group_name_H-M   'P 1'
#
loop_
_entity.id
_entity.type
_entity.pdbx_description
1 polymer ?
#
loop_
_entity_poly.entity_id
_entity_poly.type
_entity_poly.pdbx_seq_one_letter_code
_entity_poly.pdbx_strand_id
1 'polypeptide(L)'
;MAQLETYYYGQGKVFLARRLANGKPGAFRWVGDVSALSLALTVERLNHKESYSGRRGTVRSFVTNQDGTLTSTWHDLAPENLAVVLYGEQVVIPAGTITGELLPAGIVAGERYILDHQRVSDVVIGTLVEGTDYEVDYTYGAITFLTDQATAPSVNYKYAGSVNTTLFT
;
A
#
# COMPACT_ATOMS: atom_id res chain seq x y z
N MET A 1 -39.44 -36.30 -6.87
CA MET A 1 -39.51 -34.96 -6.26
C MET A 1 -38.68 -34.04 -7.14
N ALA A 2 -39.24 -32.95 -7.65
CA ALA A 2 -38.49 -32.01 -8.49
C ALA A 2 -37.45 -31.29 -7.62
N GLN A 3 -36.17 -31.39 -7.99
CA GLN A 3 -35.10 -30.69 -7.30
C GLN A 3 -35.20 -29.20 -7.63
N LEU A 4 -35.49 -28.37 -6.64
CA LEU A 4 -35.49 -26.92 -6.79
C LEU A 4 -34.03 -26.47 -6.96
N GLU A 5 -33.69 -25.89 -8.10
CA GLU A 5 -32.37 -25.30 -8.31
C GLU A 5 -32.28 -23.98 -7.54
N THR A 6 -31.41 -23.93 -6.53
CA THR A 6 -31.15 -22.72 -5.75
C THR A 6 -30.00 -21.95 -6.39
N TYR A 7 -30.33 -20.83 -7.05
CA TYR A 7 -29.34 -19.89 -7.55
C TYR A 7 -28.93 -18.92 -6.42
N TYR A 8 -27.62 -18.76 -6.21
CA TYR A 8 -27.08 -17.83 -5.21
C TYR A 8 -26.36 -16.68 -5.89
N TYR A 9 -26.75 -15.45 -5.55
CA TYR A 9 -26.02 -14.24 -5.96
C TYR A 9 -25.20 -13.74 -4.77
N GLY A 10 -23.89 -13.91 -4.84
CA GLY A 10 -22.97 -13.65 -3.74
C GLY A 10 -22.61 -12.17 -3.54
N GLN A 11 -23.58 -11.33 -3.19
CA GLN A 11 -23.32 -9.97 -2.71
C GLN A 11 -23.10 -9.96 -1.21
N GLY A 12 -22.00 -9.36 -0.76
CA GLY A 12 -21.69 -9.27 0.67
C GLY A 12 -20.56 -8.28 0.95
N LYS A 13 -20.45 -7.89 2.22
CA LYS A 13 -19.36 -7.05 2.71
C LYS A 13 -18.20 -7.92 3.15
N VAL A 14 -17.00 -7.59 2.67
CA VAL A 14 -15.76 -8.26 3.10
C VAL A 14 -15.14 -7.48 4.25
N PHE A 15 -14.92 -8.17 5.37
CA PHE A 15 -14.26 -7.62 6.54
C PHE A 15 -12.90 -8.28 6.73
N LEU A 16 -11.88 -7.48 7.04
CA LEU A 16 -10.53 -7.94 7.35
C LEU A 16 -10.06 -7.34 8.66
N ALA A 17 -9.19 -8.06 9.37
CA ALA A 17 -8.54 -7.59 10.58
C ALA A 17 -7.08 -8.04 10.58
N ARG A 18 -6.16 -7.14 10.98
CA ARG A 18 -4.77 -7.54 11.24
C ARG A 18 -4.73 -8.41 12.49
N ARG A 19 -3.94 -9.47 12.46
CA ARG A 19 -3.70 -10.32 13.63
C ARG A 19 -2.78 -9.58 14.60
N LEU A 20 -3.21 -9.45 15.85
CA LEU A 20 -2.43 -8.85 16.92
C LEU A 20 -1.35 -9.81 17.42
N ALA A 21 -0.34 -9.29 18.12
CA ALA A 21 0.76 -10.08 18.69
C ALA A 21 0.28 -11.18 19.67
N ASN A 22 -0.87 -10.99 20.31
CA ASN A 22 -1.52 -11.97 21.18
C ASN A 22 -2.27 -13.09 20.42
N GLY A 23 -2.17 -13.10 19.09
CA GLY A 23 -2.80 -14.09 18.22
C GLY A 23 -4.28 -13.85 17.93
N LYS A 24 -4.93 -12.86 18.59
CA LYS A 24 -6.33 -12.49 18.32
C LYS A 24 -6.44 -11.57 17.11
N PRO A 25 -7.54 -11.64 16.34
CA PRO A 25 -7.81 -10.62 15.34
C PRO A 25 -8.02 -9.27 16.04
N GLY A 26 -7.50 -8.20 15.44
CA GLY A 26 -7.84 -6.83 15.81
C GLY A 26 -9.27 -6.47 15.43
N ALA A 27 -9.58 -5.18 15.38
CA ALA A 27 -10.88 -4.71 14.91
C ALA A 27 -11.08 -5.09 13.44
N PHE A 28 -12.23 -5.70 13.14
CA PHE A 28 -12.63 -5.98 11.76
C PHE A 28 -13.05 -4.68 11.09
N ARG A 29 -12.39 -4.38 9.97
CA ARG A 29 -12.72 -3.24 9.11
C ARG A 29 -13.34 -3.73 7.82
N TRP A 30 -14.33 -3.00 7.32
CA TRP A 30 -14.85 -3.22 5.99
C TRP A 30 -13.81 -2.74 4.96
N VAL A 31 -13.52 -3.58 3.97
CA VAL A 31 -12.49 -3.33 2.96
C VAL A 31 -12.99 -2.41 1.84
N GLY A 32 -14.30 -2.14 1.79
CA GLY A 32 -14.91 -1.39 0.70
C GLY A 32 -15.52 -2.31 -0.35
N ASP A 33 -15.58 -1.82 -1.57
CA ASP A 33 -16.15 -2.56 -2.70
C ASP A 33 -15.16 -3.61 -3.24
N VAL A 34 -15.64 -4.86 -3.25
CA VAL A 34 -14.89 -6.04 -3.70
C VAL A 34 -15.69 -6.69 -4.81
N SER A 35 -15.19 -6.58 -6.05
CA SER A 35 -15.92 -7.06 -7.23
C SER A 35 -15.88 -8.57 -7.39
N ALA A 36 -14.82 -9.21 -6.93
CA ALA A 36 -14.65 -10.66 -6.98
C ALA A 36 -13.94 -11.17 -5.74
N LEU A 37 -14.43 -12.31 -5.21
CA LEU A 37 -13.82 -13.07 -4.13
C LEU A 37 -13.86 -14.56 -4.51
N SER A 38 -12.69 -15.18 -4.66
CA SER A 38 -12.54 -16.58 -5.03
C SER A 38 -11.73 -17.34 -3.99
N LEU A 39 -12.24 -18.50 -3.56
CA LEU A 39 -11.59 -19.41 -2.64
C LEU A 39 -11.27 -20.73 -3.37
N ALA A 40 -9.99 -21.02 -3.51
CA ALA A 40 -9.49 -22.28 -4.06
C ALA A 40 -8.91 -23.12 -2.92
N LEU A 41 -9.51 -24.29 -2.65
CA LEU A 41 -9.02 -25.25 -1.66
C LEU A 41 -8.38 -26.42 -2.38
N THR A 42 -7.10 -26.66 -2.11
CA THR A 42 -6.31 -27.75 -2.69
C THR A 42 -5.95 -28.74 -1.60
N VAL A 43 -6.34 -30.01 -1.79
CA VAL A 43 -6.02 -31.09 -0.84
C VAL A 43 -5.10 -32.09 -1.53
N GLU A 44 -3.85 -32.14 -1.10
CA GLU A 44 -2.89 -33.12 -1.59
C GLU A 44 -3.07 -34.45 -0.84
N ARG A 45 -3.15 -35.55 -1.57
CA ARG A 45 -3.31 -36.89 -0.99
C ARG A 45 -2.22 -37.84 -1.46
N LEU A 46 -1.49 -38.41 -0.50
CA LEU A 46 -0.60 -39.53 -0.75
C LEU A 46 -1.41 -40.82 -0.78
N ASN A 47 -1.50 -41.41 -1.97
CA ASN A 47 -2.22 -42.65 -2.20
C ASN A 47 -1.25 -43.82 -2.26
N HIS A 48 -1.35 -44.75 -1.32
CA HIS A 48 -0.65 -46.02 -1.37
C HIS A 48 -1.42 -47.01 -2.26
N LYS A 49 -0.78 -47.47 -3.33
CA LYS A 49 -1.32 -48.51 -4.21
C LYS A 49 -0.75 -49.87 -3.82
N GLU A 50 -1.61 -50.86 -3.84
CA GLU A 50 -1.27 -52.25 -3.56
C GLU A 50 -0.30 -52.82 -4.61
N SER A 51 0.65 -53.63 -4.17
CA SER A 51 1.65 -54.27 -5.04
C SER A 51 1.47 -55.78 -5.20
N TYR A 52 0.45 -56.41 -4.60
CA TYR A 52 0.34 -57.88 -4.56
C TYR A 52 -0.76 -58.50 -5.43
N SER A 53 -1.94 -57.88 -5.58
CA SER A 53 -3.08 -58.52 -6.27
C SER A 53 -3.13 -58.34 -7.80
N GLY A 54 -2.09 -57.81 -8.44
CA GLY A 54 -2.09 -57.53 -9.89
C GLY A 54 -3.08 -56.45 -10.35
N ARG A 55 -3.98 -55.97 -9.47
CA ARG A 55 -5.02 -54.97 -9.75
C ARG A 55 -4.60 -53.53 -9.38
N ARG A 56 -3.43 -53.35 -8.75
CA ARG A 56 -2.83 -52.05 -8.35
C ARG A 56 -3.84 -51.04 -7.76
N GLY A 57 -4.77 -51.53 -6.94
CA GLY A 57 -5.81 -50.72 -6.30
C GLY A 57 -5.24 -49.77 -5.26
N THR A 58 -5.85 -48.60 -5.05
CA THR A 58 -5.50 -47.70 -3.95
C THR A 58 -6.02 -48.28 -2.64
N VAL A 59 -5.11 -48.65 -1.73
CA VAL A 59 -5.44 -49.30 -0.44
C VAL A 59 -5.62 -48.26 0.66
N ARG A 60 -4.79 -47.22 0.67
CA ARG A 60 -4.85 -46.13 1.64
C ARG A 60 -4.61 -44.80 0.95
N SER A 61 -5.35 -43.79 1.41
CA SER A 61 -5.16 -42.40 1.04
C SER A 61 -4.90 -41.61 2.33
N PHE A 62 -3.78 -40.90 2.39
CA PHE A 62 -3.48 -39.97 3.46
C PHE A 62 -3.55 -38.56 2.89
N VAL A 63 -4.25 -37.66 3.57
CA VAL A 63 -4.19 -36.23 3.25
C VAL A 63 -2.85 -35.72 3.80
N THR A 64 -1.96 -35.29 2.90
CA THR A 64 -0.62 -34.84 3.25
C THR A 64 -0.61 -33.33 3.51
N ASN A 65 -1.26 -32.56 2.63
CA ASN A 65 -1.35 -31.11 2.73
C ASN A 65 -2.76 -30.63 2.41
N GLN A 66 -3.19 -29.55 3.06
CA GLN A 66 -4.42 -28.84 2.77
C GLN A 66 -4.08 -27.35 2.65
N ASP A 67 -4.11 -26.84 1.43
CA ASP A 67 -3.83 -25.45 1.12
C ASP A 67 -5.12 -24.74 0.70
N GLY A 68 -5.23 -23.47 1.08
CA GLY A 68 -6.33 -22.61 0.67
C GLY A 68 -5.80 -21.30 0.15
N THR A 69 -6.11 -20.97 -1.10
CA THR A 69 -5.80 -19.67 -1.70
C THR A 69 -7.08 -18.85 -1.77
N LEU A 70 -7.04 -17.67 -1.15
CA LEU A 70 -8.09 -16.66 -1.26
C LEU A 70 -7.59 -15.54 -2.17
N THR A 71 -8.35 -15.22 -3.22
CA THR A 71 -8.04 -14.14 -4.15
C THR A 71 -9.22 -13.17 -4.19
N SER A 72 -8.93 -11.87 -4.14
CA SER A 72 -9.95 -10.83 -4.17
C SER A 72 -9.50 -9.60 -4.95
N THR A 73 -10.43 -8.94 -5.63
CA THR A 73 -10.18 -7.70 -6.38
C THR A 73 -10.90 -6.54 -5.69
N TRP A 74 -10.12 -5.59 -5.17
CA TRP A 74 -10.63 -4.44 -4.41
C TRP A 74 -10.61 -3.19 -5.30
N HIS A 75 -11.66 -2.38 -5.22
CA HIS A 75 -11.73 -1.09 -5.93
C HIS A 75 -11.49 0.12 -5.03
N ASP A 76 -11.57 -0.07 -3.70
CA ASP A 76 -11.33 0.98 -2.73
C ASP A 76 -9.82 1.09 -2.41
N LEU A 77 -9.21 2.21 -2.81
CA LEU A 77 -7.79 2.52 -2.65
C LEU A 77 -7.50 3.29 -1.35
N ALA A 78 -8.32 3.10 -0.31
CA ALA A 78 -8.06 3.66 1.01
C ALA A 78 -6.62 3.34 1.51
N PRO A 79 -5.94 4.26 2.23
CA PRO A 79 -4.56 4.07 2.68
C PRO A 79 -4.33 2.77 3.48
N GLU A 80 -5.34 2.33 4.22
CA GLU A 80 -5.32 1.10 5.01
C GLU A 80 -5.45 -0.16 4.15
N ASN A 81 -6.14 -0.08 3.00
CA ASN A 81 -6.17 -1.15 2.01
C ASN A 81 -4.83 -1.27 1.31
N LEU A 82 -4.27 -0.13 0.90
CA LEU A 82 -2.94 -0.07 0.31
C LEU A 82 -1.87 -0.62 1.26
N ALA A 83 -1.95 -0.29 2.56
CA ALA A 83 -1.01 -0.82 3.55
C ALA A 83 -1.03 -2.36 3.60
N VAL A 84 -2.21 -2.99 3.46
CA VAL A 84 -2.33 -4.46 3.42
C VAL A 84 -1.73 -5.03 2.13
N VAL A 85 -2.00 -4.42 0.98
CA VAL A 85 -1.52 -4.90 -0.33
C VAL A 85 -0.01 -4.73 -0.47
N LEU A 86 0.53 -3.62 0.02
CA LEU A 86 1.94 -3.25 -0.09
C LEU A 86 2.80 -3.81 1.06
N TYR A 87 2.22 -4.60 1.97
CA TYR A 87 2.88 -5.06 3.18
C TYR A 87 3.55 -3.90 3.95
N GLY A 88 2.82 -2.80 4.12
CA GLY A 88 3.30 -1.60 4.78
C GLY A 88 2.43 -1.19 5.96
N GLU A 89 2.71 0.00 6.48
CA GLU A 89 1.94 0.63 7.54
C GLU A 89 1.48 2.03 7.11
N GLN A 90 0.36 2.45 7.69
CA GLN A 90 -0.14 3.81 7.56
C GLN A 90 0.62 4.70 8.54
N VAL A 91 1.30 5.71 8.04
CA VAL A 91 2.02 6.70 8.83
C VAL A 91 1.30 8.04 8.69
N VAL A 92 0.75 8.52 9.81
CA VAL A 92 0.15 9.85 9.88
C VAL A 92 1.24 10.85 10.23
N ILE A 93 1.52 11.76 9.31
CA ILE A 93 2.48 12.84 9.49
C ILE A 93 1.69 14.08 9.95
N PRO A 94 1.86 14.57 11.19
CA PRO A 94 1.16 15.75 11.68
C PRO A 94 1.66 17.00 10.97
N ALA A 95 0.82 18.04 10.84
CA ALA A 95 1.24 19.31 10.27
C ALA A 95 2.38 19.94 11.08
N GLY A 96 3.34 20.57 10.40
CA GLY A 96 4.52 21.12 11.05
C GLY A 96 5.19 22.22 10.25
N THR A 97 6.28 22.73 10.81
CA THR A 97 7.12 23.77 10.20
C THR A 97 8.55 23.26 10.14
N ILE A 98 9.16 23.32 8.96
CA ILE A 98 10.57 23.02 8.77
C ILE A 98 11.32 24.33 8.58
N THR A 99 12.39 24.49 9.36
CA THR A 99 13.33 25.61 9.22
C THR A 99 14.69 25.03 8.85
N GLY A 100 15.20 25.41 7.69
CA GLY A 100 16.57 25.08 7.28
C GLY A 100 16.76 23.75 6.57
N GLU A 101 15.81 23.32 5.74
CA GLU A 101 16.05 22.18 4.85
C GLU A 101 17.11 22.55 3.81
N LEU A 102 18.22 21.81 3.80
CA LEU A 102 19.35 22.05 2.92
C LEU A 102 19.17 21.29 1.61
N LEU A 103 19.06 22.03 0.51
CA LEU A 103 19.11 21.47 -0.83
C LEU A 103 20.57 21.31 -1.30
N PRO A 104 20.85 20.43 -2.27
CA PRO A 104 22.20 20.25 -2.80
C PRO A 104 22.76 21.56 -3.40
N ALA A 105 24.08 21.73 -3.34
CA ALA A 105 24.77 22.87 -3.94
C ALA A 105 24.92 22.69 -5.45
N GLY A 106 24.99 23.80 -6.20
CA GLY A 106 25.23 23.78 -7.65
C GLY A 106 23.97 23.49 -8.46
N ILE A 107 22.83 24.03 -8.04
CA ILE A 107 21.56 23.89 -8.75
C ILE A 107 21.61 24.74 -10.03
N VAL A 108 21.24 24.14 -11.15
CA VAL A 108 21.16 24.81 -12.45
C VAL A 108 19.71 25.26 -12.71
N ALA A 109 19.56 26.39 -13.39
CA ALA A 109 18.27 26.88 -13.86
C ALA A 109 17.54 25.82 -14.71
N GLY A 110 16.29 25.56 -14.36
CA GLY A 110 15.42 24.54 -14.97
C GLY A 110 15.39 23.22 -14.21
N GLU A 111 16.25 23.00 -13.22
CA GLU A 111 16.23 21.79 -12.40
C GLU A 111 15.10 21.83 -11.35
N ARG A 112 14.50 20.66 -11.11
CA ARG A 112 13.42 20.48 -10.15
C ARG A 112 13.88 19.60 -9.00
N TYR A 113 13.79 20.15 -7.79
CA TYR A 113 14.11 19.46 -6.55
C TYR A 113 12.84 19.17 -5.76
N ILE A 114 12.83 18.06 -5.04
CA ILE A 114 11.74 17.68 -4.14
C ILE A 114 12.15 17.99 -2.69
N LEU A 115 11.19 18.48 -1.91
CA LEU A 115 11.33 18.62 -0.47
C LEU A 115 10.98 17.31 0.24
N ASP A 116 11.43 17.18 1.48
CA ASP A 116 11.13 16.00 2.32
C ASP A 116 9.63 15.85 2.62
N HIS A 117 8.85 16.95 2.58
CA HIS A 117 7.42 16.95 2.83
C HIS A 117 6.62 17.51 1.64
N GLN A 118 5.44 16.95 1.42
CA GLN A 118 4.46 17.40 0.43
C GLN A 118 3.45 18.36 1.05
N ARG A 119 2.61 18.99 0.22
CA ARG A 119 1.57 19.95 0.66
C ARG A 119 2.17 21.10 1.49
N VAL A 120 3.15 21.76 0.91
CA VAL A 120 3.88 22.86 1.54
C VAL A 120 3.13 24.18 1.40
N SER A 121 3.46 25.14 2.25
CA SER A 121 2.93 26.52 2.29
C SER A 121 3.98 27.43 2.94
N ASP A 122 3.90 28.74 2.68
CA ASP A 122 4.86 29.74 3.17
C ASP A 122 6.33 29.35 2.87
N VAL A 123 6.63 28.94 1.64
CA VAL A 123 7.98 28.54 1.23
C VAL A 123 8.85 29.79 1.07
N VAL A 124 9.95 29.85 1.80
CA VAL A 124 10.91 30.96 1.78
C VAL A 124 12.32 30.40 1.67
N ILE A 125 13.04 30.83 0.63
CA ILE A 125 14.43 30.43 0.36
C ILE A 125 15.34 31.64 0.49
N GLY A 126 15.90 31.87 1.70
CA GLY A 126 16.88 32.93 1.93
C GLY A 126 16.47 34.30 1.37
N THR A 127 17.22 34.79 0.37
CA THR A 127 16.98 36.05 -0.33
C THR A 127 16.33 35.89 -1.70
N LEU A 128 16.06 34.66 -2.15
CA LEU A 128 15.45 34.39 -3.45
C LEU A 128 13.96 34.75 -3.41
N VAL A 129 13.44 35.22 -4.54
CA VAL A 129 12.04 35.61 -4.69
C VAL A 129 11.27 34.59 -5.53
N GLU A 130 10.15 34.12 -4.99
CA GLU A 130 9.24 33.24 -5.71
C GLU A 130 8.68 33.91 -6.97
N GLY A 131 8.67 33.18 -8.09
CA GLY A 131 8.23 33.66 -9.40
C GLY A 131 9.32 34.40 -10.20
N THR A 132 10.45 34.73 -9.57
CA THR A 132 11.63 35.31 -10.28
C THR A 132 12.80 34.33 -10.27
N ASP A 133 13.13 33.79 -9.10
CA ASP A 133 14.30 32.91 -8.90
C ASP A 133 13.91 31.42 -8.81
N TYR A 134 12.70 31.13 -8.31
CA TYR A 134 12.18 29.77 -8.20
C TYR A 134 10.65 29.74 -8.28
N GLU A 135 10.11 28.61 -8.71
CA GLU A 135 8.68 28.30 -8.74
C GLU A 135 8.41 27.11 -7.82
N VAL A 136 7.35 27.22 -7.00
CA VAL A 136 6.99 26.21 -6.02
C VAL A 136 5.73 25.48 -6.46
N ASP A 137 5.84 24.15 -6.52
CA ASP A 137 4.69 23.26 -6.56
C ASP A 137 4.26 22.93 -5.13
N TYR A 138 3.31 23.71 -4.64
CA TYR A 138 2.75 23.56 -3.29
C TYR A 138 2.12 22.20 -3.03
N THR A 139 1.63 21.51 -4.07
CA THR A 139 0.95 20.23 -3.90
C THR A 139 1.97 19.12 -3.66
N TYR A 140 2.96 19.05 -4.53
CA TYR A 140 3.97 18.00 -4.49
C TYR A 140 5.18 18.32 -3.62
N GLY A 141 5.27 19.55 -3.09
CA GLY A 141 6.44 19.99 -2.32
C GLY A 141 7.69 20.02 -3.17
N ALA A 142 7.58 20.47 -4.43
CA ALA A 142 8.72 20.52 -5.34
C ALA A 142 9.04 21.97 -5.70
N ILE A 143 10.32 22.26 -5.91
CA ILE A 143 10.82 23.59 -6.27
C ILE A 143 11.55 23.47 -7.60
N THR A 144 11.13 24.26 -8.58
CA THR A 144 11.84 24.42 -9.85
C THR A 144 12.62 25.73 -9.78
N PHE A 145 13.94 25.67 -9.90
CA PHE A 145 14.77 26.87 -9.87
C PHE A 145 14.82 27.50 -11.26
N LEU A 146 14.62 28.81 -11.35
CA LEU A 146 14.73 29.57 -12.60
C LEU A 146 16.12 30.24 -12.74
N THR A 147 16.86 30.38 -11.64
CA THR A 147 18.21 30.95 -11.62
C THR A 147 19.21 29.96 -11.02
N ASP A 148 20.45 30.00 -11.52
CA ASP A 148 21.54 29.15 -11.02
C ASP A 148 21.88 29.49 -9.57
N GLN A 149 21.99 28.48 -8.72
CA GLN A 149 22.37 28.63 -7.30
C GLN A 149 23.71 27.94 -7.04
N ALA A 150 24.76 28.74 -6.91
CA ALA A 150 26.11 28.24 -6.61
C ALA A 150 26.26 27.71 -5.17
N THR A 151 25.44 28.21 -4.24
CA THR A 151 25.46 27.83 -2.81
C THR A 151 24.24 26.98 -2.48
N ALA A 152 24.38 26.01 -1.58
CA ALA A 152 23.26 25.21 -1.08
C ALA A 152 22.17 26.11 -0.48
N PRO A 153 20.98 26.20 -1.07
CA PRO A 153 19.91 27.03 -0.53
C PRO A 153 19.28 26.34 0.69
N SER A 154 18.97 27.15 1.69
CA SER A 154 18.25 26.76 2.90
C SER A 154 16.78 27.14 2.75
N VAL A 155 15.90 26.14 2.75
CA VAL A 155 14.47 26.30 2.54
C VAL A 155 13.74 26.25 3.88
N ASN A 156 12.89 27.24 4.10
CA ASN A 156 11.93 27.26 5.21
C ASN A 156 10.53 27.09 4.65
N TYR A 157 9.72 26.22 5.23
CA TYR A 157 8.34 26.03 4.79
C TYR A 157 7.48 25.41 5.90
N LYS A 158 6.16 25.53 5.74
CA LYS A 158 5.17 24.81 6.55
C LYS A 158 4.57 23.71 5.70
N TYR A 159 4.26 22.56 6.29
CA TYR A 159 3.59 21.47 5.59
C TYR A 159 2.29 21.07 6.28
N ALA A 160 1.29 20.75 5.48
CA ALA A 160 0.03 20.23 5.98
C ALA A 160 0.18 18.76 6.39
N GLY A 161 -0.63 18.31 7.35
CA GLY A 161 -0.63 16.91 7.75
C GLY A 161 -1.01 15.99 6.59
N SER A 162 -0.29 14.88 6.45
CA SER A 162 -0.50 13.88 5.40
C SER A 162 -0.63 12.48 5.99
N VAL A 163 -1.24 11.60 5.20
CA VAL A 163 -1.33 10.17 5.52
C VAL A 163 -0.57 9.45 4.42
N ASN A 164 0.54 8.83 4.80
CA ASN A 164 1.41 8.11 3.88
C ASN A 164 1.27 6.61 4.14
N THR A 165 1.43 5.81 3.08
CA THR A 165 1.46 4.34 3.18
C THR A 165 2.86 3.88 2.80
N THR A 166 3.52 3.14 3.70
CA THR A 166 4.86 2.58 3.41
C THR A 166 4.76 1.32 2.54
N LEU A 167 5.91 0.86 2.04
CA LEU A 167 6.05 -0.35 1.24
C LEU A 167 7.06 -1.28 1.93
N PHE A 168 6.70 -2.55 2.13
CA PHE A 168 7.54 -3.59 2.75
C PHE A 168 8.15 -3.19 4.11
N THR A 169 7.30 -2.95 5.11
CA THR A 169 7.70 -2.66 6.50
C THR A 169 7.38 -3.81 7.44
#